data_AF-A1S2E8-F1
#
_entry.id   AF-A1S2E8-F1
#
_cell.length_a   1.000
_cell.length_b   1.000
_cell.length_c   1.000
_cell.angle_alpha   90.00
_cell.angle_beta   90.00
_cell.angle_gamma   90.00
#
_symmetry.space_group_name_H-M   'P 1'
#
loop_
_entity.id
_entity.type
_entity.pdbx_description
1 polymer ?
#
loop_
_entity_poly.entity_id
_entity_poly.type
_entity_poly.pdbx_seq_one_letter_code
_entity_poly.pdbx_strand_id
1 'polypeptide(L)'
;MNWLKWHLYLAAMCGLQMLLWLGSGLTLSLIDEDYLDSNRYRVDAIHTPIGTALHFDPERISLSNAVTEIRLDNLLSRPVYRVQLGEQSMSLWADTLEPLKLDDTLLREIAAASISVPLTPELQYVRGNEIGFPDSAKVALFQSQTARDTRVLVDADSGKLLGHKDMGSDLKELLLMLHFMDYAPGNGIAFNHIGIRVFALLTLLMVFTGALVVWQRWQAGFYRWHKADDRKSNPCLFVLDTQGSALGQFCAGPSLLESINAERPLLPTQCGGGGSCGLCTLVFIDAPPTATEADIKRLGKKVEQGHRLACQHGTYTGRVRLANKAQERYWHKQCQVSEPARNENV
;
A
#
# COMPACT_ATOMS: atom_id res chain seq x y z
N MET A 1 -10.17 23.86 -3.63
CA MET A 1 -9.32 22.68 -3.89
C MET A 1 -10.24 21.50 -4.18
N ASN A 2 -10.10 20.78 -5.30
CA ASN A 2 -11.00 19.66 -5.61
C ASN A 2 -10.68 18.44 -4.73
N TRP A 3 -11.21 18.43 -3.51
CA TRP A 3 -10.98 17.39 -2.51
C TRP A 3 -11.39 15.99 -2.98
N LEU A 4 -12.41 15.89 -3.84
CA LEU A 4 -12.81 14.62 -4.45
C LEU A 4 -11.69 14.02 -5.30
N LYS A 5 -11.03 14.83 -6.13
CA LYS A 5 -9.90 14.35 -6.94
C LYS A 5 -8.74 13.89 -6.07
N TRP A 6 -8.36 14.68 -5.07
CA TRP A 6 -7.32 14.31 -4.12
C TRP A 6 -7.64 13.01 -3.38
N HIS A 7 -8.87 12.88 -2.88
CA HIS A 7 -9.35 11.67 -2.23
C HIS A 7 -9.25 10.45 -3.17
N LEU A 8 -9.68 10.58 -4.43
CA LEU A 8 -9.59 9.48 -5.41
C LEU A 8 -8.15 9.05 -5.69
N TYR A 9 -7.20 9.99 -5.83
CA TYR A 9 -5.79 9.63 -6.02
C TYR A 9 -5.19 8.95 -4.79
N LEU A 10 -5.45 9.48 -3.58
CA LEU A 10 -4.99 8.87 -2.33
C LEU A 10 -5.61 7.49 -2.12
N ALA A 11 -6.90 7.33 -2.42
CA ALA A 11 -7.60 6.06 -2.36
C ALA A 11 -7.05 5.04 -3.37
N ALA A 12 -6.70 5.46 -4.58
CA ALA A 12 -6.06 4.59 -5.57
C ALA A 12 -4.68 4.10 -5.09
N MET A 13 -3.84 5.01 -4.56
CA MET A 13 -2.53 4.66 -4.02
C MET A 13 -2.65 3.71 -2.81
N CYS A 14 -3.51 4.03 -1.85
CA CYS A 14 -3.72 3.20 -0.66
C CYS A 14 -4.35 1.85 -1.03
N GLY A 15 -5.33 1.85 -1.93
CA GLY A 15 -6.00 0.66 -2.41
C GLY A 15 -5.05 -0.30 -3.14
N LEU A 16 -4.14 0.22 -3.97
CA LEU A 16 -3.11 -0.60 -4.60
C LEU A 16 -2.23 -1.30 -3.56
N GLN A 17 -1.79 -0.59 -2.52
CA GLN A 17 -1.01 -1.20 -1.44
C GLN A 17 -1.82 -2.25 -0.67
N MET A 18 -3.11 -2.01 -0.39
CA MET A 18 -3.99 -3.02 0.23
C MET A 18 -4.08 -4.30 -0.60
N LEU A 19 -4.14 -4.18 -1.94
CA LEU A 19 -4.15 -5.35 -2.83
C LEU A 19 -2.82 -6.11 -2.79
N LEU A 20 -1.69 -5.40 -2.71
CA LEU A 20 -0.38 -6.03 -2.55
C LEU A 20 -0.26 -6.76 -1.20
N TRP A 21 -0.77 -6.17 -0.11
CA TRP A 21 -0.83 -6.82 1.20
C TRP A 21 -1.74 -8.04 1.21
N LEU A 22 -2.93 -7.94 0.64
CA LEU A 22 -3.84 -9.07 0.52
C LEU A 22 -3.21 -10.19 -0.32
N GLY A 23 -2.61 -9.86 -1.47
CA GLY A 23 -1.96 -10.84 -2.34
C GLY A 23 -0.80 -11.54 -1.66
N SER A 24 0.15 -10.78 -1.11
CA SER A 24 1.31 -11.34 -0.41
C SER A 24 0.92 -12.18 0.82
N GLY A 25 0.00 -11.68 1.65
CA GLY A 25 -0.47 -12.39 2.84
C GLY A 25 -1.23 -13.66 2.51
N LEU A 26 -2.08 -13.61 1.49
CA LEU A 26 -2.80 -14.79 1.00
C LEU A 26 -1.83 -15.83 0.42
N THR A 27 -0.85 -15.41 -0.38
CA THR A 27 0.17 -16.32 -0.91
C THR A 27 0.97 -16.99 0.21
N LEU A 28 1.41 -16.23 1.23
CA LEU A 28 2.09 -16.80 2.41
C LEU A 28 1.22 -17.80 3.16
N SER A 29 -0.10 -17.58 3.20
CA SER A 29 -1.03 -18.49 3.87
C SER A 29 -1.39 -19.74 3.07
N LEU A 30 -1.21 -19.71 1.74
CA LEU A 30 -1.59 -20.82 0.84
C LEU A 30 -0.41 -21.73 0.49
N ILE A 31 0.81 -21.22 0.51
CA ILE A 31 2.02 -22.01 0.25
C ILE A 31 2.38 -22.80 1.51
N ASP A 32 2.82 -24.04 1.31
CA ASP A 32 3.30 -24.93 2.36
C ASP A 32 4.50 -24.33 3.12
N GLU A 33 4.46 -24.38 4.45
CA GLU A 33 5.53 -23.90 5.31
C GLU A 33 6.85 -24.64 5.04
N ASP A 34 6.79 -25.95 4.75
CA ASP A 34 7.96 -26.77 4.41
C ASP A 34 8.64 -26.29 3.13
N TYR A 35 7.86 -25.73 2.19
CA TYR A 35 8.42 -25.16 0.96
C TYR A 35 9.16 -23.86 1.26
N LEU A 36 8.64 -23.03 2.17
CA LEU A 36 9.20 -21.73 2.52
C LEU A 36 10.35 -21.81 3.55
N ASP A 37 10.53 -22.94 4.23
CA ASP A 37 11.63 -23.18 5.15
C ASP A 37 12.90 -23.70 4.42
N SER A 38 14.00 -22.97 4.58
CA SER A 38 15.32 -23.32 4.06
C SER A 38 16.09 -24.31 4.94
N ASN A 39 15.56 -24.67 6.12
CA ASN A 39 16.25 -25.59 7.04
C ASN A 39 15.97 -27.08 6.75
N ARG A 40 15.24 -27.42 5.68
CA ARG A 40 14.90 -28.81 5.30
C ARG A 40 16.09 -29.77 5.30
N TYR A 41 17.25 -29.30 4.86
CA TYR A 41 18.48 -30.09 4.78
C TYR A 41 19.49 -29.75 5.87
N ARG A 42 19.15 -28.83 6.78
CA ARG A 42 20.06 -28.40 7.84
C ARG A 42 20.32 -29.54 8.79
N VAL A 43 21.58 -29.67 9.19
CA VAL A 43 22.03 -30.55 10.25
C VAL A 43 22.32 -29.67 11.44
N ASP A 44 21.71 -29.96 12.58
CA ASP A 44 22.10 -29.33 13.82
C ASP A 44 23.53 -29.72 14.14
N ALA A 45 24.40 -28.72 14.30
CA ALA A 45 25.78 -28.95 14.66
C ALA A 45 25.80 -29.76 15.96
N ILE A 46 26.30 -31.00 15.90
CA ILE A 46 26.56 -31.82 17.08
C ILE A 46 27.50 -30.98 17.95
N HIS A 47 26.97 -30.44 19.05
CA HIS A 47 27.77 -29.67 19.99
C HIS A 47 28.82 -30.62 20.54
N THR A 48 30.04 -30.53 20.00
CA THR A 48 31.15 -31.30 20.53
C THR A 48 31.53 -30.62 21.83
N PRO A 49 31.33 -31.25 23.00
CA PRO A 49 31.66 -30.62 24.27
C PRO A 49 33.15 -30.27 24.26
N ILE A 50 33.49 -29.08 24.75
CA ILE A 50 34.88 -28.65 24.91
C ILE A 50 35.50 -29.57 25.97
N GLY A 51 36.20 -30.61 25.51
CA GLY A 51 36.65 -31.72 26.37
C GLY A 51 37.72 -31.33 27.40
N THR A 52 38.33 -30.14 27.26
CA THR A 52 39.35 -29.64 28.18
C THR A 52 39.25 -28.12 28.29
N ALA A 53 39.26 -27.60 29.51
CA ALA A 53 39.41 -26.17 29.76
C ALA A 53 40.77 -25.71 29.23
N LEU A 54 40.77 -24.95 28.14
CA LEU A 54 41.97 -24.29 27.64
C LEU A 54 42.32 -23.14 28.56
N HIS A 55 43.56 -23.13 29.06
CA HIS A 55 44.06 -22.03 29.88
C HIS A 55 44.19 -20.78 28.99
N PHE A 56 43.24 -19.86 29.13
CA PHE A 56 43.32 -18.55 28.50
C PHE A 56 44.42 -17.73 29.19
N ASP A 57 45.50 -17.44 28.48
CA ASP A 57 46.56 -16.56 28.96
C ASP A 57 46.46 -15.19 28.26
N PRO A 58 45.81 -14.20 28.89
CA PRO A 58 45.59 -12.89 28.28
C PRO A 58 46.90 -12.13 28.00
N GLU A 59 48.00 -12.44 28.72
CA GLU A 59 49.27 -11.71 28.56
C GLU A 59 49.97 -12.06 27.23
N ARG A 60 49.63 -13.19 26.61
CA ARG A 60 50.20 -13.63 25.33
C ARG A 60 49.56 -12.93 24.13
N ILE A 61 48.45 -12.20 24.33
CA ILE A 61 47.75 -11.51 23.26
C ILE A 61 48.01 -10.00 23.41
N SER A 62 48.91 -9.46 22.59
CA SER A 62 49.11 -8.02 22.50
C SER A 62 47.94 -7.35 21.78
N LEU A 63 46.95 -6.89 22.53
CA LEU A 63 45.79 -6.18 22.01
C LEU A 63 45.99 -4.67 22.14
N SER A 64 45.81 -3.94 21.05
CA SER A 64 45.95 -2.48 20.99
C SER A 64 44.76 -1.72 21.58
N ASN A 65 43.61 -2.39 21.68
CA ASN A 65 42.34 -1.80 22.11
C ASN A 65 41.82 -2.50 23.38
N ALA A 66 40.97 -1.81 24.14
CA ALA A 66 40.32 -2.38 25.31
C ALA A 66 39.38 -3.53 24.90
N VAL A 67 39.53 -4.67 25.58
CA VAL A 67 38.68 -5.85 25.38
C VAL A 67 37.38 -5.67 26.14
N THR A 68 36.25 -5.84 25.45
CA THR A 68 34.91 -5.73 26.05
C THR A 68 34.27 -7.08 26.33
N GLU A 69 34.49 -8.09 25.48
CA GLU A 69 34.00 -9.45 25.65
C GLU A 69 35.00 -10.46 25.07
N ILE A 70 35.17 -11.60 25.76
CA ILE A 70 35.85 -12.78 25.20
C ILE A 70 34.89 -13.95 25.35
N ARG A 71 34.58 -14.60 24.24
CA ARG A 71 33.75 -15.80 24.20
C ARG A 71 34.54 -16.97 23.65
N LEU A 72 34.47 -18.10 24.34
CA LEU A 72 34.98 -19.37 23.82
C LEU A 72 33.86 -20.06 23.03
N ASP A 73 34.15 -20.40 21.78
CA ASP A 73 33.25 -21.07 20.85
C ASP A 73 33.97 -22.26 20.20
N ASN A 74 33.25 -23.10 19.46
CA ASN A 74 33.83 -24.17 18.66
C ASN A 74 33.61 -23.89 17.18
N LEU A 75 34.68 -23.94 16.40
CA LEU A 75 34.61 -24.02 14.96
C LEU A 75 34.86 -25.48 14.56
N LEU A 76 33.81 -26.17 14.12
CA LEU A 76 33.80 -27.63 13.98
C LEU A 76 34.17 -28.30 15.31
N SER A 77 35.32 -28.97 15.38
CA SER A 77 35.84 -29.64 16.58
C SER A 77 37.03 -28.91 17.22
N ARG A 78 37.36 -27.69 16.75
CA ARG A 78 38.51 -26.92 17.24
C ARG A 78 38.03 -25.63 17.94
N PRO A 79 38.47 -25.38 19.18
CA PRO A 79 38.01 -24.22 19.95
C PRO A 79 38.60 -22.90 19.43
N VAL A 80 37.79 -21.84 19.44
CA VAL A 80 38.10 -20.49 18.97
C VAL A 80 37.70 -19.47 20.02
N TYR A 81 38.60 -18.54 20.33
CA TYR A 81 38.27 -17.33 21.09
C TYR A 81 37.73 -16.26 20.14
N ARG A 82 36.52 -15.77 20.39
CA ARG A 82 35.95 -14.58 19.76
C ARG A 82 36.14 -13.41 20.72
N VAL A 83 36.94 -12.43 20.30
CA VAL A 83 37.32 -11.28 21.12
C VAL A 83 36.69 -10.02 20.54
N GLN A 84 35.93 -9.30 21.38
CA GLN A 84 35.35 -8.00 21.05
C GLN A 84 36.24 -6.88 21.58
N LEU A 85 36.58 -5.93 20.70
CA LEU A 85 37.47 -4.79 20.90
C LEU A 85 36.69 -3.50 20.61
N GLY A 86 35.71 -3.17 21.45
CA GLY A 86 34.76 -2.09 21.17
C GLY A 86 33.88 -2.43 19.95
N GLU A 87 33.99 -1.66 18.87
CA GLU A 87 33.25 -1.87 17.60
C GLU A 87 33.88 -2.96 16.71
N GLN A 88 35.11 -3.38 16.98
CA GLN A 88 35.81 -4.38 16.18
C GLN A 88 35.73 -5.76 16.84
N SER A 89 35.73 -6.81 16.04
CA SER A 89 35.83 -8.19 16.52
C SER A 89 37.02 -8.90 15.86
N MET A 90 37.60 -9.85 16.57
CA MET A 90 38.62 -10.74 16.01
C MET A 90 38.43 -12.17 16.54
N SER A 91 38.86 -13.15 15.75
CA SER A 91 38.82 -14.56 16.14
C SER A 91 40.25 -15.12 16.21
N LEU A 92 40.53 -15.90 17.25
CA LEU A 92 41.81 -16.54 17.50
C LEU A 92 41.60 -18.03 17.76
N TRP A 93 42.52 -18.87 17.30
CA TRP A 93 42.52 -20.27 17.72
C TRP A 93 42.82 -20.39 19.21
N ALA A 94 42.04 -21.15 19.96
CA ALA A 94 42.17 -21.19 21.42
C ALA A 94 43.38 -21.98 21.92
N ASP A 95 43.95 -22.84 21.07
CA ASP A 95 45.15 -23.65 21.35
C ASP A 95 46.46 -22.92 21.02
N THR A 96 46.51 -22.15 19.92
CA THR A 96 47.72 -21.45 19.46
C THR A 96 47.71 -19.95 19.73
N LEU A 97 46.54 -19.35 19.98
CA LEU A 97 46.31 -17.90 20.05
C LEU A 97 46.67 -17.14 18.77
N GLU A 98 46.85 -17.85 17.66
CA GLU A 98 47.09 -17.23 16.35
C GLU A 98 45.78 -16.70 15.74
N PRO A 99 45.84 -15.62 14.95
CA PRO A 99 44.68 -15.13 14.19
C PRO A 99 44.03 -16.22 13.36
N LEU A 100 42.70 -16.34 13.47
CA LEU A 100 41.92 -17.24 12.65
C LEU A 100 42.06 -16.81 11.18
N LYS A 101 42.68 -17.67 10.38
CA LYS A 101 42.73 -17.54 8.92
C LYS A 101 41.92 -18.67 8.34
N LEU A 102 40.86 -18.32 7.63
CA LEU A 102 39.99 -19.27 6.95
C LEU A 102 40.36 -19.31 5.47
N ASP A 103 40.65 -20.50 4.98
CA ASP A 103 40.76 -20.77 3.55
C ASP A 103 39.46 -21.38 3.00
N ASP A 104 39.37 -21.45 1.69
CA ASP A 104 38.20 -21.98 0.98
C ASP A 104 37.90 -23.44 1.38
N THR A 105 38.93 -24.21 1.74
CA THR A 105 38.81 -25.60 2.18
C THR A 105 38.11 -25.68 3.54
N LEU A 106 38.58 -24.93 4.54
CA LEU A 106 37.97 -24.90 5.87
C LEU A 106 36.56 -24.30 5.85
N LEU A 107 36.32 -23.25 5.05
CA LEU A 107 34.97 -22.70 4.86
C LEU A 107 34.01 -23.73 4.26
N ARG A 108 34.49 -24.54 3.31
CA ARG A 108 33.72 -25.63 2.72
C ARG A 108 33.43 -26.73 3.74
N GLU A 109 34.37 -27.07 4.62
CA GLU A 109 34.15 -28.03 5.70
C GLU A 109 33.07 -27.54 6.68
N ILE A 110 33.12 -26.25 7.05
CA ILE A 110 32.09 -25.60 7.88
C ILE A 110 30.72 -25.69 7.21
N ALA A 111 30.64 -25.36 5.92
CA ALA A 111 29.40 -25.44 5.17
C ALA A 111 28.88 -26.87 5.05
N ALA A 112 29.75 -27.84 4.74
CA ALA A 112 29.39 -29.25 4.59
C ALA A 112 28.91 -29.87 5.92
N ALA A 113 29.47 -29.43 7.06
CA ALA A 113 29.01 -29.88 8.37
C ALA A 113 27.60 -29.39 8.73
N SER A 114 27.10 -28.34 8.08
CA SER A 114 25.79 -27.75 8.36
C SER A 114 24.63 -28.32 7.54
N ILE A 115 24.92 -29.14 6.52
CA ILE A 115 23.91 -29.61 5.55
C ILE A 115 24.03 -31.13 5.31
N SER A 116 22.91 -31.82 5.14
CA SER A 116 22.86 -33.27 4.94
C SER A 116 23.09 -33.72 3.49
N VAL A 117 23.26 -32.78 2.56
CA VAL A 117 23.34 -33.01 1.12
C VAL A 117 24.68 -32.51 0.60
N PRO A 118 25.34 -33.20 -0.37
CA PRO A 118 26.64 -32.76 -0.88
C PRO A 118 26.61 -31.36 -1.51
N LEU A 119 27.67 -30.60 -1.22
CA LEU A 119 27.94 -29.31 -1.84
C LEU A 119 28.55 -29.48 -3.23
N THR A 120 28.24 -28.57 -4.15
CA THR A 120 28.92 -28.45 -5.44
C THR A 120 30.29 -27.80 -5.27
N PRO A 121 31.22 -27.93 -6.24
CA PRO A 121 32.51 -27.22 -6.22
C PRO A 121 32.39 -25.69 -6.29
N GLU A 122 31.21 -25.16 -6.62
CA GLU A 122 30.98 -23.74 -6.78
C GLU A 122 31.09 -23.00 -5.45
N LEU A 123 31.83 -21.89 -5.49
CA LEU A 123 32.01 -20.97 -4.37
C LEU A 123 31.90 -19.55 -4.92
N GLN A 124 30.96 -18.80 -4.36
CA GLN A 124 30.79 -17.39 -4.68
C GLN A 124 31.02 -16.56 -3.42
N TYR A 125 31.70 -15.42 -3.59
CA TYR A 125 31.79 -14.42 -2.55
C TYR A 125 30.92 -13.22 -2.89
N VAL A 126 30.16 -12.76 -1.90
CA VAL A 126 29.34 -11.54 -1.98
C VAL A 126 29.58 -10.70 -0.74
N ARG A 127 29.25 -9.42 -0.82
CA ARG A 127 29.30 -8.55 0.36
C ARG A 127 28.08 -8.85 1.22
N GLY A 128 28.26 -9.02 2.53
CA GLY A 128 27.14 -9.40 3.39
C GLY A 128 26.01 -8.38 3.39
N ASN A 129 26.34 -7.09 3.31
CA ASN A 129 25.34 -6.01 3.21
C ASN A 129 24.42 -6.13 1.97
N GLU A 130 24.87 -6.74 0.86
CA GLU A 130 24.06 -6.93 -0.35
C GLU A 130 22.98 -8.02 -0.17
N ILE A 131 23.17 -8.91 0.80
CA ILE A 131 22.32 -10.09 1.02
C ILE A 131 21.72 -10.15 2.43
N GLY A 132 21.72 -9.01 3.16
CA GLY A 132 21.05 -8.87 4.46
C GLY A 132 21.90 -9.22 5.69
N PHE A 133 23.23 -9.29 5.54
CA PHE A 133 24.19 -9.54 6.63
C PHE A 133 25.17 -8.36 6.76
N PRO A 134 24.74 -7.19 7.27
CA PRO A 134 25.56 -5.98 7.30
C PRO A 134 26.83 -6.11 8.16
N ASP A 135 26.82 -7.01 9.15
CA ASP A 135 27.97 -7.27 10.04
C ASP A 135 29.04 -8.15 9.37
N SER A 136 28.73 -8.73 8.21
CA SER A 136 29.62 -9.59 7.44
C SER A 136 30.21 -8.83 6.25
N ALA A 137 31.50 -8.51 6.29
CA ALA A 137 32.17 -7.84 5.17
C ALA A 137 32.15 -8.71 3.91
N LYS A 138 32.34 -10.03 4.08
CA LYS A 138 32.42 -11.01 3.00
C LYS A 138 31.72 -12.31 3.40
N VAL A 139 30.81 -12.78 2.55
CA VAL A 139 30.07 -14.02 2.75
C VAL A 139 30.41 -15.02 1.67
N ALA A 140 30.78 -16.23 2.08
CA ALA A 140 30.99 -17.39 1.22
C ALA A 140 29.66 -18.12 0.99
N LEU A 141 29.29 -18.31 -0.28
CA LEU A 141 28.10 -19.04 -0.69
C LEU A 141 28.52 -20.37 -1.29
N PHE A 142 28.05 -21.45 -0.68
CA PHE A 142 28.23 -22.81 -1.17
C PHE A 142 26.90 -23.36 -1.66
N GLN A 143 26.84 -23.77 -2.93
CA GLN A 143 25.64 -24.39 -3.50
C GLN A 143 25.62 -25.90 -3.23
N SER A 144 24.42 -26.49 -3.25
CA SER A 144 24.19 -27.93 -3.12
C SER A 144 23.35 -28.45 -4.28
N GLN A 145 23.52 -29.73 -4.64
CA GLN A 145 22.73 -30.37 -5.69
C GLN A 145 21.35 -30.78 -5.17
N THR A 146 20.51 -29.78 -4.87
CA THR A 146 19.13 -29.98 -4.43
C THR A 146 18.15 -29.47 -5.48
N ALA A 147 16.91 -29.96 -5.47
CA ALA A 147 15.87 -29.50 -6.38
C ALA A 147 15.46 -28.02 -6.15
N ARG A 148 15.86 -27.41 -5.03
CA ARG A 148 15.53 -26.02 -4.65
C ARG A 148 16.74 -25.08 -4.65
N ASP A 149 17.89 -25.50 -5.18
CA ASP A 149 19.13 -24.71 -5.18
C ASP A 149 19.51 -24.17 -3.78
N THR A 150 19.62 -25.10 -2.83
CA THR A 150 19.97 -24.77 -1.44
C THR A 150 21.42 -24.30 -1.37
N ARG A 151 21.60 -23.11 -0.79
CA ARG A 151 22.87 -22.43 -0.57
C ARG A 151 23.15 -22.31 0.92
N VAL A 152 24.37 -22.58 1.31
CA VAL A 152 24.88 -22.39 2.67
C VAL A 152 25.71 -21.12 2.70
N LEU A 153 25.37 -20.22 3.62
CA LEU A 153 26.02 -18.92 3.78
C LEU A 153 26.92 -18.95 5.01
N VAL A 154 28.22 -18.72 4.79
CA VAL A 154 29.22 -18.70 5.85
C VAL A 154 29.94 -17.35 5.83
N ASP A 155 30.09 -16.72 6.99
CA ASP A 155 30.91 -15.53 7.13
C ASP A 155 32.38 -15.88 6.88
N ALA A 156 33.00 -15.21 5.89
CA ALA A 156 34.32 -15.60 5.40
C ALA A 156 35.46 -15.26 6.36
N ASP A 157 35.24 -14.34 7.31
CA ASP A 157 36.27 -13.87 8.24
C ASP A 157 36.20 -14.60 9.59
N SER A 158 34.99 -14.91 10.06
CA SER A 158 34.73 -15.51 11.39
C SER A 158 34.35 -16.99 11.34
N GLY A 159 34.04 -17.54 10.16
CA GLY A 159 33.61 -18.92 9.97
C GLY A 159 32.22 -19.20 10.54
N LYS A 160 31.49 -18.15 10.92
CA LYS A 160 30.14 -18.26 11.47
C LYS A 160 29.17 -18.69 10.37
N LEU A 161 28.40 -19.74 10.63
CA LEU A 161 27.26 -20.10 9.79
C LEU A 161 26.19 -19.00 9.90
N LEU A 162 25.93 -18.30 8.80
CA LEU A 162 24.93 -17.23 8.74
C LEU A 162 23.53 -17.79 8.50
N GLY A 163 23.42 -18.86 7.72
CA GLY A 163 22.16 -19.55 7.49
C GLY A 163 22.14 -20.33 6.18
N HIS A 164 20.96 -20.86 5.87
CA HIS A 164 20.67 -21.57 4.64
C HIS A 164 19.65 -20.74 3.85
N LYS A 165 19.83 -20.66 2.53
CA LYS A 165 18.85 -20.05 1.62
C LYS A 165 18.59 -20.96 0.44
N ASP A 166 17.34 -21.09 0.03
CA ASP A 166 16.92 -21.79 -1.17
C ASP A 166 15.84 -20.98 -1.91
N MET A 167 15.36 -21.50 -3.04
CA MET A 167 14.30 -20.84 -3.81
C MET A 167 13.04 -20.53 -2.99
N GLY A 168 12.71 -21.39 -2.02
CA GLY A 168 11.53 -21.22 -1.17
C GLY A 168 11.70 -20.10 -0.15
N SER A 169 12.86 -20.04 0.51
CA SER A 169 13.17 -18.92 1.40
C SER A 169 13.33 -17.59 0.67
N ASP A 170 13.83 -17.60 -0.57
CA ASP A 170 13.92 -16.38 -1.39
C ASP A 170 12.52 -15.85 -1.73
N LEU A 171 11.59 -16.76 -2.06
CA LEU A 171 10.19 -16.40 -2.27
C LEU A 171 9.55 -15.88 -0.97
N LYS A 172 9.83 -16.53 0.18
CA LYS A 172 9.37 -16.07 1.49
C LYS A 172 9.84 -14.65 1.78
N GLU A 173 11.13 -14.38 1.57
CA GLU A 173 11.74 -13.06 1.78
C GLU A 173 11.09 -12.00 0.88
N LEU A 174 10.88 -12.30 -0.41
CA LEU A 174 10.17 -11.42 -1.34
C LEU A 174 8.73 -11.11 -0.89
N LEU A 175 7.98 -12.14 -0.47
CA LEU A 175 6.61 -11.98 -0.01
C LEU A 175 6.54 -11.15 1.28
N LEU A 176 7.43 -11.40 2.24
CA LEU A 176 7.51 -10.63 3.48
C LEU A 176 7.98 -9.19 3.24
N MET A 177 8.91 -8.97 2.31
CA MET A 177 9.34 -7.63 1.90
C MET A 177 8.15 -6.83 1.34
N LEU A 178 7.37 -7.43 0.44
CA LEU A 178 6.18 -6.79 -0.11
C LEU A 178 5.08 -6.59 0.96
N HIS A 179 4.91 -7.57 1.85
CA HIS A 179 3.89 -7.55 2.89
C HIS A 179 4.20 -6.52 4.00
N PHE A 180 5.45 -6.40 4.41
CA PHE A 180 5.84 -5.44 5.43
C PHE A 180 6.27 -4.08 4.87
N MET A 181 6.44 -3.95 3.55
CA MET A 181 6.95 -2.74 2.87
C MET A 181 8.38 -2.34 3.27
N ASP A 182 9.16 -3.31 3.75
CA ASP A 182 10.54 -3.10 4.22
C ASP A 182 11.55 -3.51 3.15
N TYR A 183 11.96 -2.54 2.32
CA TYR A 183 12.82 -2.74 1.14
C TYR A 183 14.31 -2.45 1.40
N ALA A 184 14.71 -2.23 2.65
CA ALA A 184 16.09 -1.91 3.01
C ALA A 184 16.92 -3.18 3.28
N PRO A 185 18.24 -3.19 3.01
CA PRO A 185 19.09 -4.36 3.27
C PRO A 185 19.04 -4.77 4.74
N GLY A 186 18.55 -5.99 5.02
CA GLY A 186 18.23 -6.48 6.38
C GLY A 186 16.75 -6.88 6.57
N ASN A 187 15.90 -6.58 5.58
CA ASN A 187 14.55 -7.11 5.27
C ASN A 187 13.76 -7.80 6.39
N GLY A 188 12.65 -7.21 6.82
CA GLY A 188 11.49 -7.96 7.33
C GLY A 188 11.38 -8.15 8.85
N ILE A 189 12.30 -7.55 9.62
CA ILE A 189 12.26 -7.58 11.10
C ILE A 189 11.71 -6.26 11.67
N ALA A 190 11.87 -5.15 10.93
CA ALA A 190 11.54 -3.82 11.41
C ALA A 190 10.13 -3.37 10.98
N PHE A 191 9.18 -3.41 11.91
CA PHE A 191 7.80 -2.97 11.67
C PHE A 191 7.62 -1.45 11.52
N ASN A 192 8.62 -0.62 11.85
CA ASN A 192 8.50 0.85 11.88
C ASN A 192 9.60 1.55 11.07
N HIS A 193 9.66 1.27 9.76
CA HIS A 193 10.58 1.88 8.80
C HIS A 193 9.92 3.05 8.03
N ILE A 194 10.67 3.71 7.15
CA ILE A 194 10.19 4.93 6.45
C ILE A 194 8.99 4.66 5.53
N GLY A 195 8.98 3.51 4.85
CA GLY A 195 7.90 3.08 3.96
C GLY A 195 6.53 3.06 4.66
N ILE A 196 6.41 2.32 5.76
CA ILE A 196 5.16 2.26 6.53
C ILE A 196 4.75 3.62 7.14
N ARG A 197 5.73 4.46 7.56
CA ARG A 197 5.44 5.81 8.09
C ARG A 197 4.83 6.72 7.02
N VAL A 198 5.41 6.71 5.82
CA VAL A 198 4.88 7.46 4.66
C VAL A 198 3.49 6.94 4.30
N PHE A 199 3.31 5.61 4.28
CA PHE A 199 2.01 5.00 3.98
C PHE A 199 0.93 5.36 5.02
N ALA A 200 1.28 5.39 6.30
CA ALA A 200 0.39 5.82 7.37
C ALA A 200 -0.05 7.28 7.19
N LEU A 201 0.88 8.17 6.81
CA LEU A 201 0.55 9.57 6.49
C LEU A 201 -0.38 9.67 5.27
N LEU A 202 -0.12 8.92 4.19
CA LEU A 202 -0.99 8.90 3.01
C LEU A 202 -2.40 8.41 3.36
N THR A 203 -2.51 7.37 4.19
CA THR A 203 -3.78 6.84 4.68
C THR A 203 -4.52 7.86 5.55
N LEU A 204 -3.79 8.57 6.41
CA LEU A 204 -4.36 9.64 7.24
C LEU A 204 -4.90 10.79 6.36
N LEU A 205 -4.14 11.22 5.37
CA LEU A 205 -4.59 12.22 4.38
C LEU A 205 -5.80 11.72 3.59
N MET A 206 -5.85 10.44 3.22
CA MET A 206 -7.00 9.82 2.55
C MET A 206 -8.26 9.91 3.42
N VAL A 207 -8.14 9.63 4.72
CA VAL A 207 -9.25 9.74 5.68
C VAL A 207 -9.72 11.20 5.80
N PHE A 208 -8.80 12.14 5.97
CA PHE A 208 -9.14 13.56 6.06
C PHE A 208 -9.84 14.08 4.80
N THR A 209 -9.29 13.77 3.62
CA THR A 209 -9.91 14.16 2.34
C THR A 209 -11.27 13.49 2.14
N GLY A 210 -11.43 12.23 2.55
CA GLY A 210 -12.72 11.53 2.53
C GLY A 210 -13.76 12.19 3.45
N ALA A 211 -13.38 12.54 4.68
CA ALA A 211 -14.25 13.26 5.61
C ALA A 211 -14.68 14.63 5.05
N LEU A 212 -13.77 15.37 4.43
CA LEU A 212 -14.09 16.64 3.75
C LEU A 212 -15.06 16.43 2.59
N VAL A 213 -14.88 15.39 1.77
CA VAL A 213 -15.79 15.07 0.65
C VAL A 213 -17.18 14.71 1.19
N VAL A 214 -17.27 13.86 2.20
CA VAL A 214 -18.54 13.49 2.85
C VAL A 214 -19.22 14.74 3.41
N TRP A 215 -18.47 15.60 4.09
CA TRP A 215 -18.98 16.87 4.62
C TRP A 215 -19.51 17.78 3.52
N GLN A 216 -18.77 17.97 2.42
CA GLN A 216 -19.21 18.78 1.28
C GLN A 216 -20.48 18.23 0.64
N ARG A 217 -20.58 16.90 0.51
CA ARG A 217 -21.77 16.23 -0.02
C ARG A 217 -22.96 16.34 0.94
N TRP A 218 -22.71 16.29 2.24
CA TRP A 218 -23.74 16.54 3.23
C TRP A 218 -24.29 17.97 3.15
N GLN A 219 -23.41 18.98 3.11
CA GLN A 219 -23.80 20.38 2.94
C GLN A 219 -24.55 20.64 1.63
N ALA A 220 -24.19 19.92 0.57
CA ALA A 220 -24.87 19.99 -0.72
C ALA A 220 -26.22 19.24 -0.76
N GLY A 221 -26.65 18.61 0.35
CA GLY A 221 -27.96 17.97 0.48
C GLY A 221 -28.05 16.54 -0.07
N PHE A 222 -26.92 15.87 -0.33
CA PHE A 222 -26.90 14.49 -0.85
C PHE A 222 -27.27 13.44 0.21
N TYR A 223 -27.08 13.72 1.49
CA TYR A 223 -27.40 12.78 2.57
C TYR A 223 -28.59 13.31 3.39
N ARG A 224 -29.74 12.64 3.30
CA ARG A 224 -30.88 12.87 4.20
C ARG A 224 -30.85 11.84 5.32
N TRP A 225 -30.83 12.32 6.57
CA TRP A 225 -31.19 11.48 7.70
C TRP A 225 -32.70 11.25 7.65
N HIS A 226 -33.15 10.10 7.14
CA HIS A 226 -34.57 9.76 7.16
C HIS A 226 -34.98 9.50 8.62
N LYS A 227 -35.68 10.45 9.25
CA LYS A 227 -36.68 10.06 10.25
C LYS A 227 -37.82 9.41 9.47
N ALA A 228 -38.21 8.21 9.87
CA ALA A 228 -39.13 7.33 9.16
C ALA A 228 -40.58 7.85 9.01
N ASP A 229 -40.87 9.10 9.33
CA ASP A 229 -42.23 9.62 9.52
C ASP A 229 -42.72 10.58 8.43
N ASP A 230 -41.86 11.01 7.50
CA ASP A 230 -42.18 12.10 6.55
C ASP A 230 -42.68 11.63 5.17
N ARG A 231 -43.47 10.56 5.14
CA ARG A 231 -44.11 10.05 3.90
C ARG A 231 -45.28 10.91 3.37
N LYS A 232 -45.59 12.06 4.00
CA LYS A 232 -46.81 12.85 3.67
C LYS A 232 -46.59 14.14 2.88
N SER A 233 -45.37 14.52 2.53
CA SER A 233 -45.15 15.52 1.50
C SER A 233 -43.90 15.17 0.72
N ASN A 234 -44.06 14.56 -0.46
CA ASN A 234 -42.93 14.47 -1.38
C ASN A 234 -42.46 15.91 -1.66
N PRO A 235 -41.22 16.28 -1.31
CA PRO A 235 -40.69 17.58 -1.67
C PRO A 235 -40.66 17.65 -3.20
N CYS A 236 -41.50 18.52 -3.74
CA CYS A 236 -41.67 18.63 -5.18
C CYS A 236 -40.82 19.78 -5.71
N LEU A 237 -39.91 19.44 -6.63
CA LEU A 237 -39.13 20.40 -7.37
C LEU A 237 -39.96 20.88 -8.57
N PHE A 238 -40.26 22.17 -8.63
CA PHE A 238 -40.96 22.77 -9.76
C PHE A 238 -39.93 23.41 -10.70
N VAL A 239 -39.89 22.93 -11.94
CA VAL A 239 -39.01 23.48 -12.99
C VAL A 239 -39.81 24.43 -13.86
N LEU A 240 -39.30 25.65 -14.04
CA LEU A 240 -39.88 26.71 -14.85
C LEU A 240 -39.04 27.01 -16.09
N ASP A 241 -39.67 27.50 -17.15
CA ASP A 241 -39.02 28.03 -18.35
C ASP A 241 -38.29 29.36 -18.07
N THR A 242 -37.60 29.92 -19.07
CA THR A 242 -36.86 31.19 -18.88
C THR A 242 -37.76 32.40 -18.56
N GLN A 243 -39.07 32.31 -18.81
CA GLN A 243 -40.06 33.37 -18.57
C GLN A 243 -40.86 33.17 -17.27
N GLY A 244 -40.74 32.01 -16.61
CA GLY A 244 -41.44 31.67 -15.37
C GLY A 244 -42.66 30.75 -15.53
N SER A 245 -42.95 30.22 -16.72
CA SER A 245 -44.03 29.24 -16.92
C SER A 245 -43.62 27.86 -16.42
N ALA A 246 -44.56 27.09 -15.85
CA ALA A 246 -44.27 25.76 -15.33
C ALA A 246 -43.99 24.74 -16.44
N LEU A 247 -42.85 24.05 -16.37
CA LEU A 247 -42.47 22.98 -17.29
C LEU A 247 -42.73 21.59 -16.72
N GLY A 248 -42.60 21.41 -15.41
CA GLY A 248 -42.81 20.10 -14.78
C GLY A 248 -42.53 20.07 -13.29
N GLN A 249 -42.95 18.97 -12.67
CA GLN A 249 -42.78 18.69 -11.25
C GLN A 249 -42.02 17.37 -11.08
N PHE A 250 -40.96 17.39 -10.29
CA PHE A 250 -40.07 16.25 -10.11
C PHE A 250 -39.98 15.84 -8.65
N CYS A 251 -40.01 14.54 -8.42
CA CYS A 251 -39.80 13.94 -7.10
C CYS A 251 -38.30 13.93 -6.74
N ALA A 252 -38.03 13.86 -5.43
CA ALA A 252 -36.68 13.82 -4.90
C ALA A 252 -35.88 12.59 -5.36
N GLY A 253 -34.82 12.83 -6.11
CA GLY A 253 -33.74 11.88 -6.39
C GLY A 253 -32.42 12.25 -5.72
N PRO A 254 -31.34 11.50 -5.99
CA PRO A 254 -30.03 11.68 -5.35
C PRO A 254 -29.37 13.02 -5.68
N SER A 255 -29.60 13.56 -6.89
CA SER A 255 -29.27 14.93 -7.28
C SER A 255 -30.41 15.58 -8.06
N LEU A 256 -30.41 16.91 -8.19
CA LEU A 256 -31.41 17.59 -9.02
C LEU A 256 -31.28 17.23 -10.49
N LEU A 257 -30.05 17.04 -10.98
CA LEU A 257 -29.82 16.57 -12.35
C LEU A 257 -30.48 15.20 -12.58
N GLU A 258 -30.24 14.25 -11.68
CA GLU A 258 -30.83 12.90 -11.78
C GLU A 258 -32.35 12.94 -11.61
N SER A 259 -32.86 13.77 -10.68
CA SER A 259 -34.30 13.93 -10.46
C SER A 259 -35.01 14.42 -11.72
N ILE A 260 -34.43 15.41 -12.40
CA ILE A 260 -34.98 15.98 -13.63
C ILE A 260 -34.78 15.05 -14.83
N ASN A 261 -33.66 14.32 -14.87
CA ASN A 261 -33.34 13.42 -15.97
C ASN A 261 -33.83 11.98 -15.78
N ALA A 262 -34.59 11.70 -14.70
CA ALA A 262 -34.95 10.34 -14.29
C ALA A 262 -35.69 9.54 -15.37
N GLU A 263 -36.69 10.17 -16.01
CA GLU A 263 -37.47 9.54 -17.08
C GLU A 263 -36.88 9.75 -18.47
N ARG A 264 -36.29 10.93 -18.70
CA ARG A 264 -35.71 11.33 -19.98
C ARG A 264 -34.70 12.45 -19.77
N PRO A 265 -33.70 12.64 -20.65
CA PRO A 265 -32.62 13.59 -20.44
C PRO A 265 -33.07 15.04 -20.71
N LEU A 266 -33.80 15.65 -19.78
CA LEU A 266 -34.37 17.00 -19.93
C LEU A 266 -33.34 18.12 -19.71
N LEU A 267 -32.31 17.89 -18.90
CA LEU A 267 -31.17 18.77 -18.71
C LEU A 267 -29.93 18.25 -19.46
N PRO A 268 -29.26 19.13 -20.24
CA PRO A 268 -28.07 18.73 -20.96
C PRO A 268 -26.89 18.55 -19.99
N THR A 269 -26.09 17.51 -20.25
CA THR A 269 -24.85 17.25 -19.52
C THR A 269 -23.82 16.60 -20.45
N GLN A 270 -22.56 17.01 -20.35
CA GLN A 270 -21.42 16.36 -21.02
C GLN A 270 -20.50 15.65 -20.03
N CYS A 271 -20.62 15.95 -18.74
CA CYS A 271 -19.76 15.41 -17.68
C CYS A 271 -20.44 14.35 -16.82
N GLY A 272 -21.66 13.91 -17.18
CA GLY A 272 -22.43 12.92 -16.41
C GLY A 272 -22.75 13.33 -14.97
N GLY A 273 -22.62 14.61 -14.62
CA GLY A 273 -22.83 15.10 -13.25
C GLY A 273 -21.56 15.41 -12.46
N GLY A 274 -20.37 15.34 -13.07
CA GLY A 274 -19.10 15.68 -12.44
C GLY A 274 -18.83 17.17 -12.15
N GLY A 275 -19.81 18.07 -12.34
CA GLY A 275 -19.69 19.49 -12.00
C GLY A 275 -18.71 20.30 -12.87
N SER A 276 -18.26 19.77 -14.01
CA SER A 276 -17.20 20.37 -14.82
C SER A 276 -17.67 21.05 -16.12
N CYS A 277 -18.80 20.65 -16.69
CA CYS A 277 -19.25 21.16 -18.00
C CYS A 277 -20.13 22.43 -17.92
N GLY A 278 -20.85 22.66 -16.82
CA GLY A 278 -21.73 23.83 -16.66
C GLY A 278 -23.08 23.77 -17.37
N LEU A 279 -23.39 22.69 -18.09
CA LEU A 279 -24.60 22.60 -18.92
C LEU A 279 -25.89 22.38 -18.12
N CYS A 280 -25.80 21.81 -16.92
CA CYS A 280 -26.93 21.58 -16.02
C CYS A 280 -27.23 22.77 -15.09
N THR A 281 -26.90 24.00 -15.53
CA THR A 281 -27.13 25.19 -14.69
C THR A 281 -28.62 25.46 -14.52
N LEU A 282 -29.05 25.70 -13.28
CA LEU A 282 -30.40 26.15 -12.94
C LEU A 282 -30.31 27.45 -12.14
N VAL A 283 -31.37 28.26 -12.21
CA VAL A 283 -31.53 29.47 -11.40
C VAL A 283 -32.54 29.17 -10.31
N PHE A 284 -32.13 29.27 -9.05
CA PHE A 284 -33.01 29.05 -7.92
C PHE A 284 -33.78 30.34 -7.62
N ILE A 285 -35.11 30.24 -7.58
CA ILE A 285 -36.00 31.41 -7.43
C ILE A 285 -36.28 31.71 -5.96
N ASP A 286 -36.46 30.65 -5.17
CA ASP A 286 -36.76 30.78 -3.75
C ASP A 286 -35.45 30.97 -2.96
N ALA A 287 -35.02 29.96 -2.19
CA ALA A 287 -33.76 30.00 -1.46
C ALA A 287 -32.69 29.16 -2.17
N PRO A 288 -31.66 29.74 -2.82
CA PRO A 288 -30.59 28.95 -3.42
C PRO A 288 -29.78 28.20 -2.35
N PRO A 289 -29.44 26.92 -2.55
CA PRO A 289 -28.53 26.23 -1.65
C PRO A 289 -27.14 26.89 -1.66
N THR A 290 -26.35 26.64 -0.62
CA THR A 290 -24.96 27.12 -0.55
C THR A 290 -24.19 26.66 -1.79
N ALA A 291 -23.49 27.58 -2.43
CA ALA A 291 -22.72 27.28 -3.63
C ALA A 291 -21.57 26.32 -3.31
N THR A 292 -21.44 25.26 -4.13
CA THR A 292 -20.29 24.37 -4.09
C THR A 292 -19.08 25.00 -4.80
N GLU A 293 -17.90 24.44 -4.58
CA GLU A 293 -16.69 24.89 -5.30
C GLU A 293 -16.83 24.73 -6.83
N ALA A 294 -17.55 23.69 -7.28
CA ALA A 294 -17.82 23.48 -8.70
C ALA A 294 -18.73 24.58 -9.28
N ASP A 295 -19.72 25.05 -8.53
CA ASP A 295 -20.56 26.19 -8.93
C ASP A 295 -19.71 27.44 -9.08
N ILE A 296 -18.92 27.78 -8.07
CA ILE A 296 -18.08 28.98 -8.05
C ILE A 296 -17.10 28.94 -9.24
N LYS A 297 -16.44 27.79 -9.45
CA LYS A 297 -15.45 27.63 -10.52
C LYS A 297 -16.05 27.71 -11.91
N ARG A 298 -17.26 27.16 -12.12
CA ARG A 298 -17.85 27.06 -13.46
C ARG A 298 -18.76 28.24 -13.80
N LEU A 299 -19.42 28.83 -12.81
CA LEU A 299 -20.45 29.86 -13.00
C LEU A 299 -19.95 31.26 -12.62
N GLY A 300 -18.88 31.37 -11.83
CA GLY A 300 -18.30 32.65 -11.41
C GLY A 300 -19.33 33.55 -10.71
N LYS A 301 -19.42 34.82 -11.11
CA LYS A 301 -20.36 35.80 -10.52
C LYS A 301 -21.83 35.42 -10.65
N LYS A 302 -22.20 34.51 -11.56
CA LYS A 302 -23.60 34.05 -11.71
C LYS A 302 -24.11 33.34 -10.45
N VAL A 303 -23.21 32.82 -9.61
CA VAL A 303 -23.56 32.22 -8.31
C VAL A 303 -24.28 33.21 -7.40
N GLU A 304 -23.92 34.50 -7.45
CA GLU A 304 -24.57 35.57 -6.67
C GLU A 304 -26.02 35.80 -7.12
N GLN A 305 -26.33 35.47 -8.37
CA GLN A 305 -27.66 35.56 -8.96
C GLN A 305 -28.49 34.28 -8.77
N GLY A 306 -28.10 33.40 -7.84
CA GLY A 306 -28.81 32.16 -7.57
C GLY A 306 -28.57 31.04 -8.59
N HIS A 307 -27.59 31.17 -9.49
CA HIS A 307 -27.23 30.08 -10.39
C HIS A 307 -26.45 28.98 -9.67
N ARG A 308 -26.81 27.73 -9.94
CA ARG A 308 -26.16 26.54 -9.40
C ARG A 308 -26.15 25.42 -10.43
N LEU A 309 -25.22 24.49 -10.33
CA LEU A 309 -25.15 23.28 -11.14
C LEU A 309 -26.07 22.21 -10.55
N ALA A 310 -27.11 21.80 -11.27
CA ALA A 310 -28.08 20.81 -10.78
C ALA A 310 -27.42 19.48 -10.35
N CYS A 311 -26.28 19.12 -10.93
CA CYS A 311 -25.54 17.92 -10.55
C CYS A 311 -24.72 18.01 -9.25
N GLN A 312 -24.55 19.19 -8.68
CA GLN A 312 -23.75 19.42 -7.47
C GLN A 312 -24.62 19.64 -6.24
N HIS A 313 -25.94 19.50 -6.37
CA HIS A 313 -26.89 19.64 -5.28
C HIS A 313 -27.82 18.43 -5.23
N GLY A 314 -28.09 17.97 -4.01
CA GLY A 314 -29.05 16.93 -3.70
C GLY A 314 -30.48 17.43 -3.75
N THR A 315 -31.36 16.81 -2.95
CA THR A 315 -32.78 17.14 -2.96
C THR A 315 -33.05 18.61 -2.59
N TYR A 316 -33.93 19.26 -3.35
CA TYR A 316 -34.38 20.62 -3.10
C TYR A 316 -35.91 20.70 -3.22
N THR A 317 -36.54 21.50 -2.36
CA THR A 317 -37.99 21.77 -2.42
C THR A 317 -38.18 23.23 -2.78
N GLY A 318 -38.90 23.50 -3.86
CA GLY A 318 -39.13 24.86 -4.34
C GLY A 318 -39.08 24.97 -5.85
N ARG A 319 -38.93 26.19 -6.34
CA ARG A 319 -38.97 26.54 -7.76
C ARG A 319 -37.57 26.85 -8.28
N VAL A 320 -37.24 26.24 -9.41
CA VAL A 320 -36.02 26.47 -10.17
C VAL A 320 -36.39 26.82 -11.60
N ARG A 321 -35.56 27.61 -12.25
CA ARG A 321 -35.74 28.06 -13.63
C ARG A 321 -34.58 27.62 -14.51
N LEU A 322 -34.86 27.27 -15.77
CA LEU A 322 -33.82 27.03 -16.77
C LEU A 322 -32.95 28.28 -16.96
N ALA A 323 -31.63 28.12 -17.03
CA ALA A 323 -30.70 29.26 -16.99
C ALA A 323 -30.60 30.03 -18.31
N ASN A 324 -30.98 29.43 -19.45
CA ASN A 324 -30.95 30.10 -20.75
C ASN A 324 -31.89 29.46 -21.79
N LYS A 325 -32.15 30.18 -22.89
CA LYS A 325 -33.01 29.72 -24.00
C LYS A 325 -32.48 28.47 -24.72
N ALA A 326 -31.17 28.20 -24.67
CA ALA A 326 -30.64 27.00 -25.31
C ALA A 326 -31.02 25.73 -24.53
N GLN A 327 -31.02 25.79 -23.20
CA GLN A 327 -31.55 24.71 -22.35
C GLN A 327 -33.05 24.51 -22.57
N GLU A 328 -33.81 25.59 -22.73
CA GLU A 328 -35.25 25.51 -23.00
C GLU A 328 -35.55 24.85 -24.36
N ARG A 329 -34.81 25.20 -25.42
CA ARG A 329 -34.90 24.51 -26.71
C ARG A 329 -34.56 23.03 -26.59
N TYR A 330 -33.53 22.70 -25.82
CA TYR A 330 -33.17 21.30 -25.56
C TYR A 330 -34.29 20.56 -24.83
N TRP A 331 -34.85 21.16 -23.77
CA TRP A 331 -35.98 20.61 -23.02
C TRP A 331 -37.16 20.27 -23.94
N HIS A 332 -37.64 21.24 -24.73
CA HIS A 332 -38.77 21.02 -25.63
C HIS A 332 -38.49 19.95 -26.68
N LYS A 333 -37.27 19.91 -27.24
CA LYS A 333 -36.86 18.86 -28.17
C LYS A 333 -36.98 17.47 -27.54
N GLN A 334 -36.55 17.31 -26.29
CA GLN A 334 -36.60 16.02 -25.60
C GLN A 334 -38.04 15.61 -25.23
N CYS A 335 -38.92 16.58 -24.95
CA CYS A 335 -40.35 16.31 -24.76
C CYS A 335 -41.03 15.83 -26.06
N GLN A 336 -40.71 16.43 -27.20
CA GLN A 336 -41.32 16.10 -28.50
C GLN A 336 -40.88 14.74 -29.05
N VAL A 337 -39.63 14.32 -28.81
CA VAL A 337 -39.10 13.03 -29.29
C VAL A 337 -39.79 11.82 -28.63
N SER A 338 -40.51 12.03 -27.52
CA SER A 338 -41.18 10.98 -26.75
C SER A 338 -42.70 10.86 -26.99
N GLU A 339 -43.31 11.67 -27.85
CA GLU A 339 -44.66 11.37 -28.35
C GLU A 339 -44.53 10.41 -29.54
N PRO A 340 -44.89 9.12 -29.41
CA PRO A 340 -45.06 8.31 -30.61
C PRO A 340 -46.16 8.97 -31.43
N ALA A 341 -45.91 9.19 -32.72
CA ALA A 341 -46.94 9.59 -33.66
C ALA A 341 -48.13 8.64 -33.48
N ARG A 342 -49.20 9.13 -32.85
CA ARG A 342 -50.48 8.44 -32.81
C ARG A 342 -50.94 8.42 -34.26
N ASN A 343 -50.75 7.29 -34.92
CA ASN A 343 -51.29 7.00 -36.24
C ASN A 343 -52.81 7.00 -36.10
N GLU A 344 -53.42 8.18 -36.18
CA GLU A 344 -54.80 8.32 -36.63
C GLU A 344 -54.75 8.25 -38.15
N ASN A 345 -54.89 7.05 -38.70
CA ASN A 345 -55.44 6.86 -40.03
C ASN A 345 -56.32 5.60 -40.02
N VAL A 346 -57.60 5.91 -40.18
CA VAL A 346 -58.73 5.09 -40.63
C VAL A 346 -58.41 4.37 -41.93
#